data_AF-A0A347ZPA5-F1
#
_entry.id   AF-A0A347ZPA5-F1
#
_cell.length_a   1.000
_cell.length_b   1.000
_cell.length_c   1.000
_cell.angle_alpha   90.00
_cell.angle_beta   90.00
_cell.angle_gamma   90.00
#
_symmetry.space_group_name_H-M   'P 1'
#
loop_
_entity.id
_entity.type
_entity.pdbx_description
1 polymer ?
#
loop_
_entity_poly.entity_id
_entity_poly.type
_entity_poly.pdbx_seq_one_letter_code
_entity_poly.pdbx_strand_id
1 'polypeptide(L)'
;MKPGIDVSHWQSDIDWPKVKAAGVVFCFYKATEYPLGKTEIYVDDNLEANARGCAENGIYSAPYHFYRTHVDPEVQAAGFLGVVRDLPFTMRPVIDLEVAGKSGAALCADVKAFCDVIENELKVKPIIYSSGGFWQSYMISVRRRCHPRQSLQFPAF
;
A
#
# COMPACT_ATOMS: atom_id res chain seq x y z
N MET A 1 -8.46 5.77 -19.52
CA MET A 1 -8.02 5.27 -18.19
C MET A 1 -7.63 3.82 -18.36
N LYS A 2 -6.50 3.37 -17.80
CA LYS A 2 -6.17 1.92 -17.81
C LYS A 2 -6.89 1.28 -16.60
N PRO A 3 -7.66 0.20 -16.78
CA PRO A 3 -8.36 -0.45 -15.66
C PRO A 3 -7.38 -1.20 -14.77
N GLY A 4 -7.63 -1.17 -13.47
CA GLY A 4 -6.87 -1.90 -12.46
C GLY A 4 -7.78 -2.35 -11.31
N ILE A 5 -7.24 -3.23 -10.46
CA ILE A 5 -7.95 -3.79 -9.30
C ILE A 5 -7.05 -3.73 -8.06
N ASP A 6 -7.66 -3.77 -6.88
CA ASP A 6 -6.97 -4.09 -5.63
C ASP A 6 -7.58 -5.34 -4.99
N VAL A 7 -6.73 -6.20 -4.43
CA VAL A 7 -7.16 -7.51 -3.90
C VAL A 7 -6.42 -7.86 -2.60
N SER A 8 -6.98 -8.79 -1.84
CA SER A 8 -6.51 -9.26 -0.54
C SER A 8 -7.12 -10.64 -0.25
N HIS A 9 -6.95 -11.16 0.97
CA HIS A 9 -7.66 -12.35 1.46
C HIS A 9 -9.21 -12.25 1.39
N TRP A 10 -9.77 -11.04 1.30
CA TRP A 10 -11.24 -10.87 1.16
C TRP A 10 -11.76 -11.34 -0.20
N GLN A 11 -10.92 -11.31 -1.22
CA GLN A 11 -11.24 -11.88 -2.51
C GLN A 11 -10.97 -13.39 -2.44
N SER A 12 -11.97 -14.19 -2.83
CA SER A 12 -11.83 -15.64 -3.01
C SER A 12 -10.89 -15.97 -4.17
N ASP A 13 -10.83 -17.24 -4.58
CA ASP A 13 -10.08 -17.70 -5.75
C ASP A 13 -10.29 -16.79 -6.97
N ILE A 14 -9.22 -16.10 -7.38
CA ILE A 14 -9.22 -15.19 -8.52
C ILE A 14 -8.83 -15.94 -9.80
N ASP A 15 -9.71 -15.89 -10.80
CA ASP A 15 -9.41 -16.37 -12.14
C ASP A 15 -8.61 -15.30 -12.91
N TRP A 16 -7.29 -15.32 -12.72
CA TRP A 16 -6.36 -14.37 -13.34
C TRP A 16 -6.41 -14.30 -14.88
N PRO A 17 -6.58 -15.42 -15.61
CA PRO A 17 -6.86 -15.38 -17.04
C PRO A 17 -8.11 -14.58 -17.39
N LYS A 18 -9.22 -14.75 -16.66
CA LYS A 18 -10.43 -13.94 -16.86
C LYS A 18 -10.21 -12.48 -16.51
N VAL A 19 -9.49 -12.18 -15.43
CA VAL A 19 -9.11 -10.81 -15.05
C VAL A 19 -8.35 -10.12 -16.20
N LYS A 20 -7.37 -10.81 -16.77
CA LYS A 20 -6.61 -10.31 -17.92
C LYS A 20 -7.50 -10.12 -19.15
N ALA A 21 -8.37 -11.10 -19.45
CA ALA A 21 -9.30 -11.05 -20.56
C ALA A 21 -10.33 -9.90 -20.43
N ALA A 22 -10.70 -9.53 -19.20
CA ALA A 22 -11.53 -8.37 -18.90
C ALA A 22 -10.81 -7.03 -19.11
N GLY A 23 -9.53 -7.05 -19.49
CA GLY A 23 -8.74 -5.88 -19.87
C GLY A 23 -7.96 -5.25 -18.71
N VAL A 24 -7.98 -5.85 -17.51
CA VAL A 24 -7.21 -5.36 -16.35
C VAL A 24 -5.73 -5.28 -16.68
N VAL A 25 -5.13 -4.11 -16.40
CA VAL A 25 -3.74 -3.83 -16.74
C VAL A 25 -2.84 -3.87 -15.51
N PHE A 26 -3.34 -3.46 -14.35
CA PHE A 26 -2.58 -3.49 -13.11
C PHE A 26 -3.38 -3.99 -11.91
N CYS A 27 -2.66 -4.51 -10.91
CA CYS A 27 -3.23 -5.03 -9.66
C CYS A 27 -2.39 -4.57 -8.47
N PHE A 28 -3.03 -4.00 -7.45
CA PHE A 28 -2.43 -3.92 -6.12
C PHE A 28 -2.92 -5.12 -5.30
N TYR A 29 -2.06 -5.73 -4.50
CA TYR A 29 -2.47 -6.84 -3.64
C TYR A 29 -1.93 -6.66 -2.23
N LYS A 30 -2.75 -6.99 -1.23
CA LYS A 30 -2.34 -6.90 0.17
C LYS A 30 -1.19 -7.85 0.41
N ALA A 31 -0.14 -7.37 1.06
CA ALA A 31 0.94 -8.22 1.52
C ALA A 31 0.97 -8.32 3.03
N THR A 32 0.92 -7.19 3.74
CA THR A 32 1.10 -7.20 5.19
C THR A 32 0.28 -6.14 5.90
N GLU A 33 0.02 -6.39 7.18
CA GLU A 33 -0.59 -5.47 8.14
C GLU A 33 -0.11 -5.82 9.55
N TYR A 34 -0.08 -4.86 10.47
CA TYR A 34 -0.04 -5.17 11.91
C TYR A 34 -1.44 -5.00 12.51
N PRO A 35 -2.21 -6.07 12.74
CA PRO A 35 -3.59 -5.93 13.19
C PRO A 35 -3.70 -5.09 14.48
N LEU A 36 -4.85 -4.43 14.66
CA LEU A 36 -5.05 -3.53 15.80
C LEU A 36 -4.77 -4.23 17.13
N GLY A 37 -3.91 -3.62 17.96
CA GLY A 37 -3.52 -4.15 19.27
C GLY A 37 -2.52 -5.31 19.21
N LYS A 38 -2.03 -5.68 18.03
CA LYS A 38 -0.98 -6.69 17.84
C LYS A 38 0.35 -6.05 17.47
N THR A 39 1.43 -6.68 17.89
CA THR A 39 2.82 -6.36 17.54
C THR A 39 3.41 -7.32 16.51
N GLU A 40 2.69 -8.39 16.18
CA GLU A 40 3.06 -9.36 15.17
C GLU A 40 2.51 -8.93 13.80
N ILE A 41 3.33 -9.13 12.77
CA ILE A 41 2.93 -8.88 11.40
C ILE A 41 1.98 -9.99 10.94
N TYR A 42 0.87 -9.60 10.34
CA TYR A 42 0.02 -10.47 9.55
C TYR A 42 0.47 -10.40 8.10
N VAL A 43 0.70 -11.56 7.48
CA VAL A 43 0.93 -11.73 6.05
C VAL A 43 -0.39 -12.17 5.43
N ASP A 44 -0.81 -11.51 4.36
CA ASP A 44 -2.08 -11.82 3.69
C ASP A 44 -2.08 -13.26 3.14
N ASP A 45 -3.13 -14.01 3.45
CA ASP A 45 -3.22 -15.44 3.12
C ASP A 45 -3.17 -15.70 1.60
N ASN A 46 -3.58 -14.72 0.78
CA ASN A 46 -3.57 -14.81 -0.68
C ASN A 46 -2.35 -14.15 -1.34
N LEU A 47 -1.37 -13.66 -0.56
CA LEU A 47 -0.22 -12.91 -1.08
C LEU A 47 0.49 -13.62 -2.24
N GLU A 48 0.92 -14.87 -2.02
CA GLU A 48 1.68 -15.62 -3.03
C GLU A 48 0.83 -15.94 -4.26
N ALA A 49 -0.43 -16.34 -4.06
CA ALA A 49 -1.36 -16.65 -5.13
C ALA A 49 -1.63 -15.41 -6.00
N ASN A 50 -1.80 -14.24 -5.37
CA ASN A 50 -2.04 -12.97 -6.06
C ASN A 50 -0.80 -12.51 -6.83
N ALA A 51 0.38 -12.58 -6.20
CA ALA A 51 1.64 -12.19 -6.81
C ALA A 51 1.95 -13.04 -8.05
N ARG A 52 1.83 -14.37 -7.92
CA ARG A 52 2.04 -15.31 -9.03
C ARG A 52 1.01 -15.16 -10.12
N GLY A 53 -0.27 -15.08 -9.75
CA GLY A 53 -1.37 -14.93 -10.69
C GLY A 53 -1.22 -13.69 -11.59
N CYS A 54 -0.80 -12.57 -11.00
CA CYS A 54 -0.47 -11.37 -11.77
C CYS A 54 0.71 -11.59 -12.72
N ALA A 55 1.80 -12.15 -12.21
CA ALA A 55 3.04 -12.35 -12.98
C ALA A 55 2.83 -13.30 -14.18
N GLU A 56 2.16 -14.44 -13.95
CA GLU A 56 1.89 -15.46 -14.97
C GLU A 56 0.94 -14.96 -16.07
N ASN A 57 0.11 -13.94 -15.79
CA ASN A 57 -0.85 -13.36 -16.74
C ASN A 57 -0.43 -12.00 -17.31
N GLY A 58 0.81 -11.57 -17.04
CA GLY A 58 1.34 -10.30 -17.54
C GLY A 58 0.52 -9.08 -17.09
N ILE A 59 0.07 -9.11 -15.83
CA ILE A 59 -0.60 -7.99 -15.16
C ILE A 59 0.47 -7.25 -14.34
N TYR A 60 0.59 -5.94 -14.55
CA TYR A 60 1.51 -5.14 -13.74
C TYR A 60 1.05 -5.14 -12.29
N SER A 61 1.95 -5.29 -11.33
CA SER A 61 1.50 -5.48 -9.95
C SER A 61 2.44 -4.91 -8.91
N ALA A 62 1.87 -4.55 -7.76
CA ALA A 62 2.62 -4.12 -6.59
C ALA A 62 1.95 -4.62 -5.29
N PRO A 63 2.74 -5.09 -4.33
CA PRO A 63 2.26 -5.37 -2.99
C PRO A 63 1.94 -4.06 -2.25
N TYR A 64 0.96 -4.11 -1.35
CA TYR A 64 0.69 -3.02 -0.42
C TYR A 64 0.80 -3.44 1.05
N HIS A 65 1.22 -2.50 1.89
CA HIS A 65 1.20 -2.59 3.34
C HIS A 65 0.07 -1.74 3.90
N PHE A 66 -0.82 -2.33 4.70
CA PHE A 66 -1.84 -1.57 5.43
C PHE A 66 -1.22 -0.92 6.67
N TYR A 67 -1.05 0.40 6.62
CA TYR A 67 -0.31 1.16 7.62
C TYR A 67 -1.09 1.33 8.92
N ARG A 68 -0.41 1.09 10.04
CA ARG A 68 -1.01 1.12 11.37
C ARG A 68 -0.18 1.98 12.32
N THR A 69 -0.76 3.08 12.79
CA THR A 69 -0.06 4.09 13.59
C THR A 69 0.35 3.64 14.99
N HIS A 70 -0.08 2.47 15.45
CA HIS A 70 0.30 1.92 16.76
C HIS A 70 1.63 1.15 16.72
N VAL A 71 2.17 0.88 15.54
CA VAL A 71 3.47 0.21 15.36
C VAL A 71 4.50 1.21 14.86
N ASP A 72 5.74 1.03 15.28
CA ASP A 72 6.87 1.83 14.81
C ASP A 72 6.99 1.78 13.27
N PRO A 73 7.19 2.92 12.59
CA PRO A 73 7.23 2.98 11.12
C PRO A 73 8.38 2.18 10.51
N GLU A 74 9.55 2.13 11.15
CA GLU A 74 10.71 1.40 10.64
C GLU A 74 10.52 -0.11 10.82
N VAL A 75 9.90 -0.53 11.92
CA VAL A 75 9.49 -1.93 12.14
C VAL A 75 8.50 -2.38 11.07
N GLN A 76 7.48 -1.57 10.78
CA GLN A 76 6.51 -1.86 9.72
C GLN A 76 7.18 -2.00 8.35
N ALA A 77 8.09 -1.07 8.02
CA ALA A 77 8.79 -1.08 6.75
C ALA A 77 9.72 -2.30 6.61
N ALA A 78 10.48 -2.63 7.66
CA ALA A 78 11.35 -3.80 7.69
C ALA A 78 10.55 -5.11 7.55
N GLY A 79 9.43 -5.23 8.28
CA GLY A 79 8.55 -6.39 8.18
C GLY A 79 7.93 -6.56 6.79
N PHE A 80 7.45 -5.47 6.19
CA PHE A 80 6.95 -5.48 4.81
C PHE A 80 8.04 -5.89 3.81
N LEU A 81 9.25 -5.32 3.90
CA LEU A 81 10.38 -5.69 3.04
C LEU A 81 10.82 -7.14 3.19
N GLY A 82 10.75 -7.68 4.41
CA GLY A 82 11.07 -9.09 4.68
C GLY A 82 10.12 -10.06 3.99
N VAL A 83 8.90 -9.62 3.70
CA VAL A 83 7.86 -10.41 3.05
C VAL A 83 7.88 -10.24 1.52
N VAL A 84 8.09 -9.03 1.02
CA VAL A 84 7.83 -8.73 -0.40
C VAL A 84 9.04 -8.74 -1.31
N ARG A 85 10.27 -8.66 -0.78
CA ARG A 85 11.49 -8.43 -1.59
C ARG A 85 11.72 -9.44 -2.71
N ASP A 86 11.30 -10.68 -2.51
CA ASP A 86 11.51 -11.79 -3.45
C ASP A 86 10.27 -12.09 -4.31
N LEU A 87 9.20 -11.29 -4.17
CA LEU A 87 7.97 -11.45 -4.96
C LEU A 87 8.13 -10.86 -6.37
N PRO A 88 7.48 -11.44 -7.39
CA PRO A 88 7.61 -11.05 -8.80
C PRO A 88 6.78 -9.81 -9.17
N PHE A 89 6.78 -8.77 -8.35
CA PHE A 89 6.04 -7.55 -8.63
C PHE A 89 6.80 -6.62 -9.58
N THR A 90 6.07 -5.78 -10.32
CA THR A 90 6.62 -4.96 -11.42
C THR A 90 6.40 -3.46 -11.25
N MET A 91 5.64 -3.06 -10.24
CA MET A 91 5.33 -1.67 -9.91
C MET A 91 5.95 -1.28 -8.56
N ARG A 92 5.94 0.02 -8.24
CA ARG A 92 6.44 0.51 -6.94
C ARG A 92 5.50 0.02 -5.82
N PRO A 93 6.03 -0.45 -4.69
CA PRO A 93 5.21 -0.92 -3.58
C PRO A 93 4.36 0.21 -3.02
N VAL A 94 3.25 -0.14 -2.39
CA VAL A 94 2.25 0.81 -1.92
C VAL A 94 2.19 0.79 -0.38
N ILE A 95 2.09 1.98 0.22
CA ILE A 95 1.61 2.15 1.59
C ILE A 95 0.14 2.57 1.52
N ASP A 96 -0.71 1.77 2.14
CA ASP A 96 -2.13 2.06 2.31
C ASP A 96 -2.33 2.79 3.66
N LEU A 97 -2.62 4.09 3.58
CA LEU A 97 -2.71 5.01 4.72
C LEU A 97 -4.14 5.52 4.88
N GLU A 98 -4.93 4.78 5.64
CA GLU A 98 -6.35 5.09 5.87
C GLU A 98 -6.78 5.12 7.35
N VAL A 99 -5.86 4.77 8.27
CA VAL A 99 -6.13 4.78 9.71
C VAL A 99 -5.18 5.72 10.43
N ALA A 100 -5.73 6.63 11.23
CA ALA A 100 -4.99 7.63 11.96
C ALA A 100 -5.06 7.39 13.47
N GLY A 101 -3.91 7.32 14.11
CA GLY A 101 -3.69 7.54 15.54
C GLY A 101 -2.80 8.75 15.84
N LYS A 102 -2.35 9.45 14.79
CA LYS A 102 -1.55 10.69 14.82
C LYS A 102 -2.03 11.62 13.70
N SER A 103 -1.58 12.88 13.70
CA SER A 103 -1.90 13.84 12.64
C SER A 103 -0.77 14.86 12.43
N GLY A 104 -0.85 15.59 11.31
CA GLY A 104 0.03 16.68 10.95
C GLY A 104 1.49 16.22 10.86
N ALA A 105 2.40 17.05 11.38
CA ALA A 105 3.84 16.80 11.31
C ALA A 105 4.25 15.44 11.90
N ALA A 106 3.58 14.96 12.94
CA ALA A 106 3.89 13.67 13.56
C ALA A 106 3.58 12.50 12.63
N LEU A 107 2.39 12.47 12.02
CA LEU A 107 2.03 11.42 11.07
C LEU A 107 2.88 11.51 9.80
N CYS A 108 3.14 12.73 9.31
CA CYS A 108 4.02 12.93 8.16
C CYS A 108 5.45 12.44 8.40
N ALA A 109 6.00 12.65 9.60
CA ALA A 109 7.33 12.17 9.97
C ALA A 109 7.39 10.64 10.00
N ASP A 110 6.40 9.98 10.60
CA ASP A 110 6.35 8.52 10.64
C ASP A 110 6.20 7.89 9.26
N VAL A 111 5.27 8.40 8.44
CA VAL A 111 5.06 7.92 7.06
C VAL A 111 6.32 8.13 6.23
N LYS A 112 7.03 9.25 6.43
CA LYS A 112 8.32 9.49 5.78
C LYS A 112 9.36 8.46 6.21
N ALA A 113 9.49 8.17 7.52
CA ALA A 113 10.43 7.17 8.02
C ALA A 113 10.17 5.79 7.40
N PHE A 114 8.90 5.36 7.32
CA PHE A 114 8.51 4.15 6.60
C PHE A 114 8.98 4.20 5.13
N CYS A 115 8.66 5.28 4.40
CA CYS A 115 9.02 5.41 2.99
C CYS A 115 10.54 5.42 2.75
N ASP A 116 11.31 6.07 3.63
CA ASP A 116 12.77 6.16 3.52
C ASP A 116 13.40 4.77 3.63
N VAL A 117 12.91 3.90 4.53
CA VAL A 117 13.39 2.51 4.65
C VAL A 117 13.14 1.73 3.36
N ILE A 118 11.94 1.83 2.78
CA ILE A 118 11.63 1.15 1.51
C ILE A 118 12.46 1.69 0.35
N GLU A 119 12.59 3.02 0.23
CA GLU A 119 13.38 3.65 -0.84
C GLU A 119 14.86 3.29 -0.74
N ASN A 120 15.40 3.19 0.48
CA ASN A 120 16.78 2.78 0.70
C ASN A 120 17.03 1.33 0.28
N GLU A 121 16.09 0.41 0.53
CA GLU A 121 16.27 -1.00 0.17
C GLU A 121 16.00 -1.25 -1.32
N LEU A 122 14.85 -0.79 -1.84
CA LEU A 122 14.37 -1.11 -3.18
C LEU A 122 14.78 -0.10 -4.26
N LYS A 123 15.41 1.01 -3.86
CA LYS A 123 15.83 2.12 -4.74
C LYS A 123 14.67 2.75 -5.54
N VAL A 124 13.45 2.60 -5.04
CA VAL A 124 12.23 3.18 -5.62
C VAL A 124 11.36 3.81 -4.54
N LYS A 125 10.75 4.95 -4.86
CA LYS A 125 9.82 5.63 -3.96
C LYS A 125 8.47 4.90 -3.88
N PRO A 126 8.00 4.49 -2.70
CA PRO A 126 6.67 3.90 -2.55
C PRO A 126 5.56 4.84 -3.05
N ILE A 127 4.42 4.26 -3.40
CA ILE A 127 3.18 4.98 -3.67
C ILE A 127 2.40 5.09 -2.36
N ILE A 128 1.88 6.27 -2.03
CA ILE A 128 0.98 6.45 -0.88
C ILE A 128 -0.46 6.42 -1.39
N TYR A 129 -1.24 5.46 -0.95
CA TYR A 129 -2.68 5.40 -1.13
C TYR A 129 -3.39 5.97 0.11
N SER A 130 -4.38 6.82 -0.10
CA SER A 130 -5.21 7.40 0.95
C SER A 130 -6.45 8.07 0.36
N SER A 131 -7.56 8.07 1.10
CA SER A 131 -8.74 8.84 0.72
C SER A 131 -8.52 10.36 0.84
N GLY A 132 -9.22 11.15 0.02
CA GLY A 132 -9.11 12.61 0.06
C GLY A 132 -9.47 13.22 1.42
N GLY A 133 -10.52 12.68 2.06
CA GLY A 133 -10.96 13.11 3.38
C GLY A 133 -9.94 12.79 4.47
N PHE A 134 -9.35 11.59 4.43
CA PHE A 134 -8.28 11.21 5.36
C PHE A 134 -7.07 12.14 5.20
N TRP A 135 -6.59 12.31 3.96
CA TRP A 135 -5.42 13.12 3.67
C TRP A 135 -5.59 14.56 4.18
N GLN A 136 -6.76 15.17 3.91
CA GLN A 136 -7.05 16.52 4.39
C GLN A 136 -7.13 16.60 5.92
N SER A 137 -7.72 15.61 6.57
CA SER A 137 -7.97 15.63 8.02
C SER A 137 -6.71 15.34 8.83
N TYR A 138 -5.84 14.44 8.35
CA TYR A 138 -4.74 13.89 9.14
C TYR A 138 -3.36 14.24 8.59
N MET A 139 -3.18 14.40 7.28
CA MET A 139 -1.87 14.74 6.70
C MET A 139 -1.68 16.25 6.59
N ILE A 140 -2.70 16.97 6.11
CA ILE A 140 -2.66 18.45 5.94
C ILE A 140 -3.08 19.17 7.23
N SER A 141 -2.86 18.57 8.41
CA SER A 141 -3.01 19.26 9.70
C SER A 141 -1.84 20.24 9.92
N VAL A 142 -1.71 21.19 9.00
CA VAL A 142 -1.08 22.49 9.24
C VAL A 142 -2.23 23.38 9.71
N ARG A 143 -2.11 24.01 10.88
CA ARG A 143 -3.03 25.07 11.33
C ARG A 143 -3.48 25.87 10.10
N ARG A 144 -4.78 25.95 9.84
CA ARG A 144 -5.37 26.74 8.75
C ARG A 144 -4.72 28.13 8.68
N ARG A 145 -3.68 28.28 7.85
CA ARG A 145 -3.20 29.52 7.24
C ARG A 145 -2.55 29.18 5.90
N CYS A 146 -3.36 29.39 4.88
CA CYS A 146 -3.04 29.73 3.49
C CYS A 146 -2.25 28.75 2.58
N HIS A 147 -3.01 28.24 1.60
CA HIS A 147 -2.70 27.94 0.19
C HIS A 147 -2.15 26.55 -0.24
N PRO A 148 -2.57 26.01 -1.42
CA PRO A 148 -2.59 24.57 -1.69
C PRO A 148 -1.62 24.09 -2.78
N ARG A 149 -1.22 22.80 -2.73
CA ARG A 149 -0.79 21.86 -3.82
C ARG A 149 -0.10 20.64 -3.14
N GLN A 150 -0.24 19.35 -3.49
CA GLN A 150 -0.96 18.51 -4.45
C GLN A 150 -1.18 17.14 -3.76
N SER A 151 -2.29 16.44 -3.99
CA SER A 151 -2.43 15.00 -3.72
C SER A 151 -3.04 14.32 -4.95
N LEU A 152 -2.52 13.14 -5.32
CA LEU A 152 -3.06 12.29 -6.39
C LEU A 152 -4.01 11.28 -5.74
N GLN A 153 -5.29 11.35 -6.12
CA GLN A 153 -6.33 10.42 -5.71
C GLN A 153 -6.49 9.32 -6.78
N PHE A 154 -6.63 8.09 -6.35
CA PHE A 154 -7.20 7.02 -7.18
C PHE A 154 -8.53 6.59 -6.54
N PRO A 155 -9.62 6.43 -7.32
CA PRO A 155 -10.85 5.87 -6.81
C PRO A 155 -10.66 4.38 -6.48
N ALA A 156 -11.18 3.96 -5.33
CA ALA A 156 -11.41 2.55 -5.04
C ALA A 156 -12.47 2.00 -6.02
N PHE A 157 -12.25 0.81 -6.58
CA PHE A 157 -13.18 0.13 -7.49
C PHE A 157 -14.08 -0.84 -6.73
#